data_AF-A0A935ZKY9-F1
#
_entry.id   AF-A0A935ZKY9-F1
#
_cell.length_a   1.000
_cell.length_b   1.000
_cell.length_c   1.000
_cell.angle_alpha   90.00
_cell.angle_beta   90.00
_cell.angle_gamma   90.00
#
_symmetry.space_group_name_H-M   'P 1'
#
loop_
_entity.id
_entity.type
_entity.pdbx_description
1 polymer ?
#
loop_
_entity_poly.entity_id
_entity_poly.type
_entity_poly.pdbx_seq_one_letter_code
_entity_poly.pdbx_strand_id
1 'polypeptide(L)'
;MLRAITHRVITAPALAAVFASSLVGGLVVPTQASASNNSLTTPITGASLDAMWPIAVEVEIVRVDGDGETVPRTRSRAVLRRQRSIVPDGHELQLHSAVRTDRGRREFALSVTAHQHPGDAVELEWSLQVRDAEYRKLDAPSYLLHRLQLSNVLELAEPTLKIARADIVSVRREGHTQRLEIDGELHEIRIFARSMRG
;
A
#
# COMPACT_ATOMS: atom_id res chain seq x y z
N MET A 1 17.17 -61.46 5.22
CA MET A 1 17.85 -61.66 6.52
C MET A 1 17.75 -60.35 7.32
N LEU A 2 17.25 -60.44 8.56
CA LEU A 2 17.39 -59.59 9.77
C LEU A 2 17.64 -58.06 9.61
N ARG A 3 17.06 -57.13 10.39
CA ARG A 3 16.25 -57.14 11.62
C ARG A 3 15.72 -55.72 11.87
N ALA A 4 14.62 -55.65 12.63
CA ALA A 4 13.96 -54.45 13.16
C ALA A 4 14.77 -53.72 14.25
N ILE A 5 14.51 -52.41 14.46
CA ILE A 5 14.40 -51.81 15.80
C ILE A 5 13.23 -50.81 15.80
N THR A 6 12.22 -51.16 16.58
CA THR A 6 11.08 -50.37 17.08
C THR A 6 11.47 -49.55 18.31
N HIS A 7 10.88 -48.36 18.49
CA HIS A 7 10.65 -47.81 19.83
C HIS A 7 9.22 -47.28 19.98
N ARG A 8 8.46 -47.98 20.83
CA ARG A 8 7.26 -47.51 21.56
C ARG A 8 7.71 -47.04 22.94
N VAL A 9 7.12 -45.96 23.47
CA VAL A 9 6.99 -45.66 24.92
C VAL A 9 5.72 -44.78 25.06
N ILE A 10 4.55 -45.28 25.48
CA ILE A 10 4.03 -45.61 26.84
C ILE A 10 3.31 -44.42 27.52
N THR A 11 1.97 -44.54 27.52
CA THR A 11 0.95 -44.27 28.58
C THR A 11 1.45 -43.90 29.99
N ALA A 12 0.98 -42.83 30.66
CA ALA A 12 -0.32 -42.60 31.34
C ALA A 12 -0.06 -42.06 32.78
N PRO A 13 -0.97 -42.15 33.76
CA PRO A 13 -1.92 -41.11 34.23
C PRO A 13 -1.71 -40.70 35.71
N ALA A 14 -2.40 -39.68 36.22
CA ALA A 14 -2.70 -39.46 37.67
C ALA A 14 -3.42 -38.10 37.86
N LEU A 15 -4.68 -38.06 38.31
CA LEU A 15 -5.21 -38.19 39.68
C LEU A 15 -5.42 -36.82 40.38
N ALA A 16 -6.72 -36.48 40.46
CA ALA A 16 -7.48 -35.86 41.55
C ALA A 16 -6.77 -35.02 42.63
N ALA A 17 -7.35 -33.85 42.90
CA ALA A 17 -7.55 -33.37 44.28
C ALA A 17 -8.85 -32.58 44.39
N VAL A 18 -9.76 -33.11 45.21
CA VAL A 18 -10.94 -32.45 45.77
C VAL A 18 -10.48 -31.58 46.94
N PHE A 19 -10.93 -30.33 47.02
CA PHE A 19 -11.01 -29.61 48.30
C PHE A 19 -12.34 -28.88 48.40
N ALA A 20 -12.98 -29.11 49.54
CA ALA A 20 -14.29 -28.63 49.93
C ALA A 20 -14.22 -27.24 50.59
N SER A 21 -15.31 -26.49 50.38
CA SER A 21 -16.01 -25.57 51.30
C SER A 21 -15.23 -24.73 52.33
N SER A 22 -15.43 -23.41 52.30
CA SER A 22 -16.15 -22.68 53.39
C SER A 22 -16.36 -21.20 53.06
N LEU A 23 -17.55 -20.70 53.44
CA LEU A 23 -18.01 -19.31 53.40
C LEU A 23 -17.15 -18.37 54.28
N VAL A 24 -16.93 -17.13 53.83
CA VAL A 24 -17.04 -15.92 54.68
C VAL A 24 -17.56 -14.77 53.81
N GLY A 25 -18.67 -14.17 54.26
CA GLY A 25 -19.21 -12.95 53.70
C GLY A 25 -18.32 -11.73 54.01
N GLY A 26 -18.02 -10.97 52.98
CA GLY A 26 -17.46 -9.63 53.09
C GLY A 26 -18.19 -8.72 52.12
N LEU A 27 -18.84 -7.67 52.64
CA LEU A 27 -19.38 -6.56 51.88
C LEU A 27 -18.24 -5.89 51.09
N VAL A 28 -18.08 -6.27 49.84
CA VAL A 28 -17.25 -5.51 48.90
C VAL A 28 -18.17 -4.44 48.31
N VAL A 29 -17.94 -3.20 48.75
CA VAL A 29 -18.42 -1.99 48.09
C VAL A 29 -18.20 -2.15 46.58
N PRO A 30 -19.19 -1.95 45.71
CA PRO A 30 -18.93 -1.92 44.28
C PRO A 30 -18.04 -0.70 44.02
N THR A 31 -16.73 -0.93 43.91
CA THR A 31 -15.86 0.00 43.22
C THR A 31 -16.44 0.07 41.82
N GLN A 32 -16.98 1.22 41.44
CA GLN A 32 -17.35 1.47 40.06
C GLN A 32 -16.08 1.22 39.25
N ALA A 33 -16.07 0.09 38.55
CA ALA A 33 -15.17 -0.09 37.44
C ALA A 33 -15.57 1.03 36.47
N SER A 34 -14.79 2.11 36.46
CA SER A 34 -14.74 3.01 35.31
C SER A 34 -14.34 2.14 34.14
N ALA A 35 -15.35 1.57 33.47
CA ALA A 35 -15.20 1.02 32.15
C ALA A 35 -14.62 2.17 31.33
N SER A 36 -13.34 2.03 30.98
CA SER A 36 -12.72 2.83 29.95
C SER A 36 -13.58 2.58 28.70
N ASN A 37 -14.50 3.50 28.44
CA ASN A 37 -15.31 3.57 27.24
C ASN A 37 -14.38 3.92 26.07
N ASN A 38 -13.42 3.05 25.75
CA ASN A 38 -12.74 3.04 24.46
C ASN A 38 -13.66 2.32 23.48
N SER A 39 -14.86 2.87 23.31
CA SER A 39 -15.77 2.51 22.24
C SER A 39 -15.20 3.13 20.97
N LEU A 40 -14.71 2.29 20.05
CA LEU A 40 -14.33 2.63 18.68
C LEU A 40 -15.54 3.06 17.81
N THR A 41 -16.65 3.40 18.43
CA THR A 41 -17.90 3.77 17.76
C THR A 41 -18.43 5.04 18.42
N THR A 42 -17.82 6.18 18.09
CA THR A 42 -18.39 7.49 18.41
C THR A 42 -19.37 7.85 17.29
N PRO A 43 -20.67 8.03 17.58
CA PRO A 43 -21.63 8.43 16.56
C PRO A 43 -21.33 9.86 16.07
N ILE A 44 -21.24 10.01 14.75
CA ILE A 44 -21.05 11.28 14.04
C ILE A 44 -22.23 12.19 14.38
N THR A 45 -22.00 13.19 15.24
CA THR A 45 -22.96 14.28 15.53
C THR A 45 -22.58 15.50 14.68
N GLY A 46 -23.51 16.43 14.45
CA GLY A 46 -23.44 17.49 13.43
C GLY A 46 -22.16 18.35 13.35
N ALA A 47 -21.29 18.34 14.37
CA ALA A 47 -19.94 18.92 14.31
C ALA A 47 -18.94 18.12 13.44
N SER A 48 -19.24 16.88 13.09
CA SER A 48 -18.47 16.03 12.16
C SER A 48 -18.89 16.19 10.69
N LEU A 49 -20.00 16.88 10.39
CA LEU A 49 -20.30 17.31 9.01
C LEU A 49 -19.30 18.39 8.54
N ASP A 50 -18.68 19.10 9.48
CA ASP A 50 -17.54 20.01 9.26
C ASP A 50 -16.22 19.28 8.94
N ALA A 51 -16.20 17.94 8.87
CA ALA A 51 -15.03 17.14 8.47
C ALA A 51 -15.00 16.79 6.96
N MET A 52 -16.05 17.14 6.20
CA MET A 52 -16.16 16.82 4.77
C MET A 52 -15.48 17.85 3.85
N TRP A 53 -14.48 18.60 4.35
CA TRP A 53 -13.80 19.56 3.49
C TRP A 53 -13.01 18.81 2.43
N PRO A 54 -13.06 19.25 1.16
CA PRO A 54 -12.26 18.62 0.13
C PRO A 54 -10.77 18.67 0.49
N ILE A 55 -10.06 17.61 0.10
CA ILE A 55 -8.63 17.47 0.29
C ILE A 55 -7.97 17.64 -1.08
N ALA A 56 -7.01 18.55 -1.18
CA ALA A 56 -6.16 18.66 -2.35
C ALA A 56 -5.06 17.60 -2.25
N VAL A 57 -5.08 16.62 -3.14
CA VAL A 57 -4.08 15.55 -3.23
C VAL A 57 -3.22 15.81 -4.47
N GLU A 58 -1.90 15.77 -4.30
CA GLU A 58 -0.94 15.86 -5.38
C GLU A 58 -0.02 14.65 -5.38
N VAL A 59 0.13 14.02 -6.55
CA VAL A 59 0.89 12.78 -6.70
C VAL A 59 1.88 12.92 -7.83
N GLU A 60 3.10 12.43 -7.62
CA GLU A 60 4.12 12.29 -8.65
C GLU A 60 4.90 10.98 -8.44
N ILE A 61 5.28 10.30 -9.51
CA ILE A 61 6.25 9.19 -9.47
C ILE A 61 7.39 9.55 -10.40
N VAL A 62 8.59 9.66 -9.85
CA VAL A 62 9.81 9.98 -10.61
C VAL A 62 10.79 8.83 -10.53
N ARG A 63 11.49 8.56 -11.63
CA ARG A 63 12.70 7.74 -11.59
C ARG A 63 13.83 8.55 -10.94
N VAL A 64 14.69 7.88 -10.20
CA VAL A 64 15.88 8.45 -9.55
C VAL A 64 17.11 7.78 -10.15
N ASP A 65 17.93 8.53 -10.90
CA ASP A 65 19.25 8.08 -11.33
C ASP A 65 20.25 8.46 -10.22
N GLY A 66 21.34 7.69 -10.14
CA GLY A 66 22.29 7.65 -9.02
C GLY A 66 22.71 9.01 -8.42
N ASP A 67 23.02 8.94 -7.13
CA ASP A 67 23.48 9.99 -6.21
C ASP A 67 22.43 10.99 -5.70
N GLY A 68 21.16 10.59 -5.56
CA GLY A 68 20.18 11.30 -4.70
C GLY A 68 19.92 12.78 -5.05
N GLU A 69 20.55 13.29 -6.10
CA GLU A 69 20.49 14.66 -6.52
C GLU A 69 19.22 14.80 -7.36
N THR A 70 18.36 15.71 -6.92
CA THR A 70 17.11 16.00 -7.60
C THR A 70 17.44 16.77 -8.87
N VAL A 71 17.81 16.04 -9.93
CA VAL A 71 18.21 16.59 -11.23
C VAL A 71 17.04 17.43 -11.82
N PRO A 72 17.31 18.61 -12.40
CA PRO A 72 16.28 19.53 -12.90
C PRO A 72 15.31 18.89 -13.90
N ARG A 73 14.05 19.34 -13.83
CA ARG A 73 12.80 18.86 -14.45
C ARG A 73 12.77 18.72 -15.99
N THR A 74 13.89 18.85 -16.69
CA THR A 74 13.92 19.19 -18.12
C THR A 74 14.13 18.01 -19.08
N ARG A 75 14.38 16.78 -18.59
CA ARG A 75 14.33 15.57 -19.43
C ARG A 75 13.50 14.50 -18.73
N SER A 76 12.50 13.98 -19.44
CA SER A 76 11.39 13.13 -18.96
C SER A 76 11.83 11.94 -18.09
N ARG A 77 11.93 12.19 -16.78
CA ARG A 77 12.18 11.19 -15.71
C ARG A 77 10.91 10.84 -14.92
N ALA A 78 9.83 11.59 -15.15
CA ALA A 78 8.54 11.37 -14.51
C ALA A 78 7.83 10.19 -15.16
N VAL A 79 7.63 9.13 -14.37
CA VAL A 79 6.84 7.95 -14.72
C VAL A 79 5.36 8.28 -14.62
N LEU A 80 4.95 8.92 -13.52
CA LEU A 80 3.65 9.56 -13.35
C LEU A 80 3.92 11.05 -13.17
N ARG A 81 3.47 11.86 -14.13
CA ARG A 81 3.59 13.33 -14.02
C ARG A 81 2.81 13.82 -12.82
N ARG A 82 3.27 14.93 -12.23
CA ARG A 82 2.57 15.57 -11.12
C ARG A 82 1.10 15.83 -11.48
N GLN A 83 0.20 15.18 -10.77
CA GLN A 83 -1.24 15.34 -10.91
C GLN A 83 -1.79 15.90 -9.61
N ARG A 84 -2.65 16.92 -9.73
CA ARG A 84 -3.34 17.54 -8.60
C ARG A 84 -4.83 17.35 -8.78
N SER A 85 -5.46 16.81 -7.74
CA SER A 85 -6.90 16.58 -7.70
C SER A 85 -7.46 17.10 -6.38
N ILE A 86 -8.70 17.59 -6.42
CA ILE A 86 -9.47 17.93 -5.23
C ILE A 86 -10.49 16.82 -5.04
N VAL A 87 -10.40 16.12 -3.93
CA VAL A 87 -11.15 14.89 -3.66
C VAL A 87 -11.92 15.09 -2.35
N PRO A 88 -13.20 14.69 -2.27
CA PRO A 88 -13.91 14.74 -0.99
C PRO A 88 -13.23 13.81 0.03
N ASP A 89 -13.38 14.14 1.31
CA ASP A 89 -12.84 13.30 2.40
C ASP A 89 -13.26 11.83 2.26
N GLY A 90 -12.30 10.92 2.43
CA GLY A 90 -12.46 9.48 2.32
C GLY A 90 -12.74 8.91 0.92
N HIS A 91 -12.66 9.71 -0.14
CA HIS A 91 -12.80 9.19 -1.51
C HIS A 91 -11.46 8.73 -2.08
N GLU A 92 -11.51 7.63 -2.84
CA GLU A 92 -10.35 7.07 -3.52
C GLU A 92 -10.03 7.83 -4.82
N LEU A 93 -8.77 8.22 -4.96
CA LEU A 93 -8.18 8.69 -6.21
C LEU A 93 -7.35 7.56 -6.84
N GLN A 94 -7.74 7.11 -8.03
CA GLN A 94 -7.00 6.12 -8.81
C GLN A 94 -6.26 6.76 -9.97
N LEU A 95 -4.96 6.51 -10.06
CA LEU A 95 -4.06 7.04 -11.08
C LEU A 95 -3.33 5.89 -11.77
N HIS A 96 -3.28 5.97 -13.11
CA HIS A 96 -2.61 4.99 -13.93
C HIS A 96 -1.57 5.66 -14.84
N SER A 97 -0.42 5.03 -14.97
CA SER A 97 0.58 5.41 -15.98
C SER A 97 1.22 4.17 -16.59
N ALA A 98 1.55 4.24 -17.87
CA ALA A 98 2.27 3.19 -18.57
C ALA A 98 3.49 3.78 -19.28
N VAL A 99 4.64 3.14 -19.10
CA VAL A 99 5.92 3.56 -19.66
C VAL A 99 6.51 2.41 -20.47
N ARG A 100 7.11 2.72 -21.63
CA ARG A 100 7.87 1.74 -22.40
C ARG A 100 9.27 1.58 -21.79
N THR A 101 9.69 0.35 -21.60
CA THR A 101 11.04 -0.02 -21.17
C THR A 101 11.76 -0.70 -22.34
N ASP A 102 13.04 -1.02 -22.14
CA ASP A 102 13.81 -1.86 -23.06
C ASP A 102 13.24 -3.28 -23.19
N ARG A 103 12.61 -3.79 -22.13
CA ARG A 103 12.03 -5.14 -22.05
C ARG A 103 10.57 -5.23 -22.45
N GLY A 104 9.82 -4.11 -22.49
CA GLY A 104 8.40 -4.13 -22.80
C GLY A 104 7.66 -2.88 -22.34
N ARG A 105 6.53 -3.09 -21.65
CA ARG A 105 5.70 -2.04 -21.06
C ARG A 105 5.59 -2.27 -19.56
N ARG A 106 5.80 -1.21 -18.78
CA ARG A 106 5.59 -1.17 -17.34
C ARG A 106 4.38 -0.30 -17.02
N GLU A 107 3.46 -0.82 -16.24
CA GLU A 107 2.24 -0.17 -15.81
C GLU A 107 2.29 0.08 -14.31
N PHE A 108 1.97 1.31 -13.92
CA PHE A 108 1.86 1.77 -12.54
C PHE A 108 0.40 2.09 -12.27
N ALA A 109 -0.18 1.47 -11.25
CA ALA A 109 -1.50 1.77 -10.74
C ALA A 109 -1.38 2.20 -9.29
N LEU A 110 -1.68 3.47 -9.01
CA LEU A 110 -1.63 4.05 -7.67
C LEU A 110 -3.05 4.42 -7.23
N SER A 111 -3.44 3.95 -6.06
CA SER A 111 -4.64 4.39 -5.36
C SER A 111 -4.24 5.21 -4.15
N VAL A 112 -4.96 6.31 -3.89
CA VAL A 112 -4.78 7.15 -2.70
C VAL A 112 -6.16 7.51 -2.15
N THR A 113 -6.40 7.20 -0.89
CA THR A 113 -7.56 7.66 -0.12
C THR A 113 -7.04 8.59 0.97
N ALA A 114 -7.66 9.77 1.09
CA ALA A 114 -7.25 10.77 2.07
C ALA A 114 -8.34 10.96 3.12
N HIS A 115 -7.95 10.96 4.39
CA HIS A 115 -8.82 11.19 5.54
C HIS A 115 -8.38 12.41 6.33
N GLN A 116 -9.29 13.35 6.57
CA GLN A 116 -9.00 14.52 7.38
C GLN A 116 -8.98 14.17 8.88
N HIS A 117 -7.92 14.61 9.57
CA HIS A 117 -7.78 14.51 11.02
C HIS A 117 -7.72 15.90 11.68
N PRO A 118 -7.98 16.01 13.00
CA PRO A 118 -7.84 17.27 13.73
C PRO A 118 -6.43 17.86 13.66
N GLY A 119 -6.32 19.19 13.60
CA GLY A 119 -5.04 19.91 13.63
C GLY A 119 -4.26 19.87 12.31
N ASP A 120 -4.97 19.99 11.19
CA ASP A 120 -4.46 20.02 9.80
C ASP A 120 -3.66 18.79 9.37
N ALA A 121 -3.84 17.67 10.08
CA ALA A 121 -3.30 16.38 9.68
C ALA A 121 -4.21 15.73 8.64
N VAL A 122 -3.61 15.09 7.65
CA VAL A 122 -4.29 14.26 6.65
C VAL A 122 -3.67 12.88 6.71
N GLU A 123 -4.48 11.88 6.96
CA GLU A 123 -4.08 10.48 6.82
C GLU A 123 -4.25 10.07 5.36
N LEU A 124 -3.26 9.35 4.85
CA LEU A 124 -3.20 8.87 3.48
C LEU A 124 -3.07 7.37 3.51
N GLU A 125 -4.11 6.69 3.07
CA GLU A 125 -4.04 5.28 2.71
C GLU A 125 -3.66 5.22 1.24
N TRP A 126 -2.55 4.56 0.91
CA TRP A 126 -2.13 4.45 -0.48
C TRP A 126 -1.73 3.03 -0.82
N SER A 127 -1.90 2.68 -2.10
CA SER A 127 -1.38 1.43 -2.65
C SER A 127 -0.82 1.64 -4.04
N LEU A 128 0.27 0.92 -4.34
CA LEU A 128 0.93 0.90 -5.64
C LEU A 128 1.02 -0.54 -6.13
N GLN A 129 0.52 -0.77 -7.35
CA GLN A 129 0.75 -1.99 -8.11
C GLN A 129 1.56 -1.66 -9.35
N VAL A 130 2.64 -2.42 -9.56
CA VAL A 130 3.47 -2.33 -10.76
C VAL A 130 3.40 -3.65 -11.51
N ARG A 131 2.99 -3.58 -12.77
CA ARG A 131 2.88 -4.73 -13.68
C ARG A 131 3.79 -4.54 -14.87
N ASP A 132 4.44 -5.61 -15.31
CA ASP A 132 5.23 -5.61 -16.53
C ASP A 132 4.64 -6.58 -17.55
N ALA A 133 4.54 -6.09 -18.78
CA ALA A 133 4.25 -6.88 -19.96
C ALA A 133 5.52 -6.87 -20.84
N GLU A 134 6.21 -7.99 -20.93
CA GLU A 134 7.45 -8.11 -21.72
C GLU A 134 7.13 -8.17 -23.22
N TYR A 135 8.07 -7.78 -24.08
CA TYR A 135 7.95 -8.00 -25.51
C TYR A 135 7.93 -9.50 -25.81
N ARG A 136 6.95 -9.94 -26.61
CA ARG A 136 6.94 -11.31 -27.13
C ARG A 136 8.13 -11.49 -28.06
N LYS A 137 8.74 -12.67 -27.97
CA LYS A 137 9.78 -13.07 -28.92
C LYS A 137 9.18 -13.16 -30.31
N LEU A 138 9.83 -12.50 -31.27
CA LEU A 138 9.43 -12.59 -32.67
C LEU A 138 9.85 -13.94 -33.24
N ASP A 139 8.97 -14.55 -34.02
CA ASP A 139 9.36 -15.62 -34.93
C ASP A 139 10.13 -15.06 -36.13
N ALA A 140 10.76 -15.93 -36.92
CA ALA A 140 11.59 -15.50 -38.04
C ALA A 140 10.83 -14.62 -39.07
N PRO A 141 9.57 -14.93 -39.45
CA PRO A 141 8.79 -14.07 -40.33
C PRO A 141 8.51 -12.69 -39.74
N SER A 142 8.07 -12.61 -38.48
CA SER A 142 7.74 -11.33 -37.85
C SER A 142 8.98 -10.46 -37.63
N TYR A 143 10.13 -11.09 -37.37
CA TYR A 143 11.41 -10.41 -37.31
C TYR A 143 11.79 -9.76 -38.65
N LEU A 144 11.61 -10.47 -39.76
CA LEU A 144 11.88 -9.93 -41.11
C LEU A 144 10.97 -8.74 -41.42
N LEU A 145 9.67 -8.85 -41.13
CA LEU A 145 8.71 -7.77 -41.33
C LEU A 145 9.04 -6.54 -40.49
N HIS A 146 9.39 -6.74 -39.22
CA HIS A 146 9.82 -5.66 -38.34
C HIS A 146 11.09 -4.98 -38.85
N ARG A 147 12.09 -5.77 -39.29
CA ARG A 147 13.34 -5.24 -39.85
C ARG A 147 13.13 -4.44 -41.14
N LEU A 148 12.18 -4.86 -41.97
CA LEU A 148 11.80 -4.13 -43.19
C LEU A 148 10.89 -2.94 -42.90
N GLN A 149 10.58 -2.65 -41.63
CA GLN A 149 9.64 -1.61 -41.19
C GLN A 149 8.22 -1.79 -41.77
N LEU A 150 7.87 -3.04 -42.11
CA LEU A 150 6.57 -3.42 -42.65
C LEU A 150 5.61 -3.89 -41.53
N SER A 151 6.12 -4.13 -40.32
CA SER A 151 5.31 -4.29 -39.11
C SER A 151 5.85 -3.40 -37.97
N ASN A 152 4.95 -2.68 -37.31
CA ASN A 152 5.29 -1.67 -36.28
C ASN A 152 4.93 -2.11 -34.85
N VAL A 153 4.46 -3.34 -34.66
CA VAL A 153 3.90 -3.77 -33.38
C VAL A 153 4.72 -4.93 -32.84
N LEU A 154 5.65 -4.62 -31.94
CA LEU A 154 6.14 -5.61 -30.99
C LEU A 154 4.96 -5.96 -30.07
N GLU A 155 4.46 -7.20 -30.18
CA GLU A 155 3.42 -7.69 -29.29
C GLU A 155 3.93 -7.76 -27.86
N LEU A 156 3.05 -7.50 -26.91
CA LEU A 156 3.34 -7.62 -25.48
C LEU A 156 2.78 -8.94 -24.95
N ALA A 157 3.50 -9.56 -24.02
CA ALA A 157 3.01 -10.66 -23.22
C ALA A 157 1.88 -10.19 -22.28
N GLU A 158 1.26 -11.14 -21.58
CA GLU A 158 0.28 -10.78 -20.55
C GLU A 158 0.98 -10.03 -19.41
N PRO A 159 0.37 -8.94 -18.88
CA PRO A 159 0.95 -8.21 -17.76
C PRO A 159 1.07 -9.09 -16.51
N THR A 160 2.27 -9.14 -15.95
CA THR A 160 2.58 -9.87 -14.71
C THR A 160 2.82 -8.88 -13.57
N LEU A 161 2.31 -9.18 -12.37
CA LEU A 161 2.55 -8.35 -11.20
C LEU A 161 4.03 -8.47 -10.77
N LYS A 162 4.72 -7.34 -10.73
CA LYS A 162 6.11 -7.25 -10.27
C LYS A 162 6.18 -6.80 -8.82
N ILE A 163 5.43 -5.76 -8.48
CA ILE A 163 5.44 -5.16 -7.14
C ILE A 163 4.02 -4.82 -6.72
N ALA A 164 3.73 -5.08 -5.44
CA ALA A 164 2.59 -4.52 -4.74
C ALA A 164 3.07 -3.93 -3.41
N ARG A 165 2.65 -2.70 -3.13
CA ARG A 165 2.91 -1.98 -1.87
C ARG A 165 1.63 -1.28 -1.43
N ALA A 166 1.45 -1.19 -0.13
CA ALA A 166 0.39 -0.40 0.48
C ALA A 166 0.87 0.07 1.85
N ASP A 167 0.45 1.26 2.25
CA ASP A 167 0.78 1.84 3.54
C ASP A 167 -0.26 2.89 3.95
N ILE A 168 -0.26 3.23 5.24
CA ILE A 168 -1.10 4.29 5.82
C ILE A 168 -0.18 5.27 6.55
N VAL A 169 -0.20 6.54 6.12
CA VAL A 169 0.71 7.56 6.63
C VAL A 169 -0.03 8.85 6.95
N SER A 170 0.31 9.48 8.07
CA SER A 170 -0.21 10.81 8.41
C SER A 170 0.75 11.89 7.92
N VAL A 171 0.25 12.81 7.11
CA VAL A 171 0.98 13.98 6.60
C VAL A 171 0.38 15.28 7.13
N ARG A 172 1.19 16.33 7.17
CA ARG A 172 0.75 17.70 7.52
C ARG A 172 1.20 18.67 6.43
N ARG A 173 2.36 19.31 6.63
CA ARG A 173 2.94 20.27 5.66
C ARG A 173 3.91 19.62 4.69
N GLU A 174 4.64 18.63 5.17
CA GLU A 174 5.57 17.86 4.35
C GLU A 174 4.81 16.70 3.71
N GLY A 175 5.03 16.49 2.42
CA GLY A 175 4.46 15.35 1.71
C GLY A 175 5.13 14.05 2.10
N HIS A 176 4.42 12.95 1.93
CA HIS A 176 4.99 11.63 2.04
C HIS A 176 5.87 11.33 0.82
N THR A 177 7.07 10.83 1.08
CA THR A 177 8.00 10.38 0.03
C THR A 177 8.46 8.97 0.32
N GLN A 178 8.31 8.07 -0.65
CA GLN A 178 8.74 6.68 -0.54
C GLN A 178 9.63 6.31 -1.73
N ARG A 179 10.79 5.74 -1.43
CA ARG A 179 11.68 5.18 -2.45
C ARG A 179 11.42 3.69 -2.64
N LEU A 180 11.46 3.24 -3.89
CA LEU A 180 11.21 1.88 -4.32
C LEU A 180 12.15 1.51 -5.46
N GLU A 181 12.84 0.39 -5.34
CA GLU A 181 13.67 -0.14 -6.43
C GLU A 181 12.85 -1.15 -7.25
N ILE A 182 12.89 -1.00 -8.58
CA ILE A 182 12.18 -1.86 -9.53
C ILE A 182 13.17 -2.27 -10.63
N ASP A 183 13.57 -3.54 -10.66
CA ASP A 183 14.55 -4.07 -11.62
C ASP A 183 15.85 -3.24 -11.71
N GLY A 184 16.38 -2.79 -10.56
CA GLY A 184 17.60 -1.97 -10.50
C GLY A 184 17.38 -0.48 -10.76
N GLU A 185 16.13 -0.06 -11.01
CA GLU A 185 15.77 1.34 -11.19
C GLU A 185 15.13 1.90 -9.93
N LEU A 186 15.76 2.90 -9.31
CA LEU A 186 15.19 3.57 -8.15
C LEU A 186 14.05 4.50 -8.61
N HIS A 187 12.91 4.39 -7.94
CA HIS A 187 11.73 5.22 -8.14
C HIS A 187 11.40 5.92 -6.82
N GLU A 188 10.91 7.14 -6.90
CA GLU A 188 10.46 7.91 -5.75
C GLU A 188 9.00 8.34 -5.98
N ILE A 189 8.15 7.87 -5.08
CA ILE A 189 6.73 8.20 -5.01
C ILE A 189 6.62 9.41 -4.09
N ARG A 190 5.93 10.45 -4.54
CA ARG A 190 5.71 11.68 -3.76
C ARG A 190 4.22 11.95 -3.71
N ILE A 191 3.66 11.95 -2.50
CA ILE A 191 2.24 12.18 -2.23
C ILE A 191 2.14 13.36 -1.28
N PHE A 192 1.53 14.44 -1.73
CA PHE A 192 1.21 15.60 -0.93
C PHE A 192 -0.29 15.66 -0.73
N ALA A 193 -0.73 15.99 0.48
CA ALA A 193 -2.13 16.22 0.74
C ALA A 193 -2.31 17.40 1.66
N ARG A 194 -3.34 18.22 1.39
CA ARG A 194 -3.67 19.38 2.18
C ARG A 194 -5.18 19.53 2.28
N SER A 195 -5.69 19.73 3.49
CA SER A 195 -7.09 20.10 3.69
C SER A 195 -7.36 21.48 3.09
N MET A 196 -8.50 21.65 2.41
CA MET A 196 -8.91 22.96 1.88
C MET A 196 -9.57 23.86 2.93
N ARG A 197 -9.67 23.41 4.18
CA ARG A 197 -10.25 24.17 5.29
C ARG A 197 -9.37 25.37 5.74
N GLY A 198 -8.09 25.43 5.34
CA GLY A 198 -7.13 26.48 5.73
C GLY A 198 -5.77 26.43 5.02
#